data_AF-A0A938RGA5-F1
#
_entry.id   AF-A0A938RGA5-F1
#
_cell.length_a   1.000
_cell.length_b   1.000
_cell.length_c   1.000
_cell.angle_alpha   90.00
_cell.angle_beta   90.00
_cell.angle_gamma   90.00
#
_symmetry.space_group_name_H-M   'P 1'
#
loop_
_entity.id
_entity.type
_entity.pdbx_description
1 polymer ?
#
loop_
_entity_poly.entity_id
_entity_poly.type
_entity_poly.pdbx_seq_one_letter_code
_entity_poly.pdbx_strand_id
1 'polypeptide(L)'
;MYMKMIINACAALLMCLPLSAFGASLDVAQEVKKLERAYEALKDMQASFQQQTSSGAVAVVQQASGRVYFKKQGKMLWKYEAPEEQHIILDGKTLWVYQPEEKQAMKN
;
A
#
# COMPACT_ATOMS: atom_id res chain seq x y z
N MET A 1 28.63 -6.55 -48.13
CA MET A 1 29.15 -5.23 -48.50
C MET A 1 30.10 -4.79 -47.40
N TYR A 2 31.40 -4.83 -47.69
CA TYR A 2 32.50 -4.41 -46.83
C TYR A 2 32.43 -2.90 -46.56
N MET A 3 32.94 -2.43 -45.41
CA MET A 3 34.24 -1.70 -45.33
C MET A 3 34.32 -0.75 -44.10
N LYS A 4 35.30 -1.05 -43.21
CA LYS A 4 36.22 -0.19 -42.39
C LYS A 4 35.75 1.15 -41.81
N MET A 5 35.90 1.43 -40.50
CA MET A 5 37.13 1.61 -39.69
C MET A 5 37.80 3.01 -39.87
N ILE A 6 38.43 3.49 -38.77
CA ILE A 6 39.29 4.69 -38.58
C ILE A 6 38.44 5.89 -38.08
N ILE A 7 38.64 6.51 -36.89
CA ILE A 7 39.83 7.25 -36.42
C ILE A 7 39.87 7.33 -34.87
N ASN A 8 41.02 6.94 -34.29
CA ASN A 8 41.51 7.25 -32.94
C ASN A 8 41.83 8.74 -32.79
N ALA A 9 41.63 9.32 -31.59
CA ALA A 9 42.62 10.08 -30.82
C ALA A 9 41.97 11.17 -29.93
N CYS A 10 41.91 10.91 -28.62
CA CYS A 10 42.17 11.90 -27.58
C CYS A 10 42.30 11.16 -26.25
N ALA A 11 43.50 10.63 -26.01
CA ALA A 11 43.93 10.21 -24.69
C ALA A 11 44.68 11.39 -24.05
N ALA A 12 44.13 11.96 -22.98
CA ALA A 12 44.85 12.24 -21.74
C ALA A 12 43.98 13.02 -20.73
N LEU A 13 43.98 12.51 -19.50
CA LEU A 13 43.73 13.21 -18.23
C LEU A 13 42.27 13.55 -17.83
N LEU A 14 41.61 12.58 -17.20
CA LEU A 14 40.96 12.79 -15.90
C LEU A 14 40.77 11.43 -15.21
N MET A 15 41.87 10.96 -14.62
CA MET A 15 41.85 10.03 -13.51
C MET A 15 41.12 10.69 -12.33
N CYS A 16 40.39 9.88 -11.57
CA CYS A 16 39.73 10.21 -10.31
C CYS A 16 38.34 10.85 -10.42
N LEU A 17 37.33 10.00 -10.53
CA LEU A 17 36.24 9.97 -9.55
C LEU A 17 35.74 8.53 -9.51
N PRO A 18 35.90 7.77 -8.40
CA PRO A 18 34.96 6.70 -8.18
C PRO A 18 33.61 7.40 -8.09
N LEU A 19 32.77 7.21 -9.11
CA LEU A 19 31.34 7.43 -8.95
C LEU A 19 30.90 6.36 -7.97
N SER A 20 31.15 6.62 -6.69
CA SER A 20 30.43 6.02 -5.59
C SER A 20 29.00 6.46 -5.84
N ALA A 21 28.29 5.68 -6.64
CA ALA A 21 26.87 5.53 -6.51
C ALA A 21 26.69 5.05 -5.07
N PHE A 22 26.64 6.00 -4.14
CA PHE A 22 25.96 5.84 -2.87
C PHE A 22 24.54 5.51 -3.29
N GLY A 23 24.28 4.23 -3.51
CA GLY A 23 22.93 3.70 -3.45
C GLY A 23 22.44 4.17 -2.09
N ALA A 24 21.52 5.14 -2.10
CA ALA A 24 20.84 5.54 -0.89
C ALA A 24 20.22 4.27 -0.33
N SER A 25 20.87 3.66 0.66
CA SER A 25 20.30 2.56 1.40
C SER A 25 19.03 3.14 2.02
N LEU A 26 17.87 2.68 1.56
CA LEU A 26 16.62 3.00 2.20
C LEU A 26 16.73 2.50 3.65
N ASP A 27 16.92 3.42 4.58
CA ASP A 27 16.89 3.10 6.00
C ASP A 27 15.43 2.83 6.35
N VAL A 28 15.06 1.55 6.26
CA VAL A 28 13.70 1.07 6.57
C VAL A 28 13.26 1.55 7.96
N ALA A 29 14.18 1.64 8.93
CA ALA A 29 13.84 2.12 10.27
C ALA A 29 13.47 3.61 10.29
N GLN A 30 14.09 4.44 9.44
CA GLN A 30 13.69 5.83 9.29
C GLN A 30 12.32 5.97 8.62
N GLU A 31 12.01 5.17 7.60
CA GLU A 31 10.71 5.21 6.94
C GLU A 31 9.58 4.71 7.86
N VAL A 32 9.81 3.65 8.64
CA VAL A 32 8.86 3.19 9.66
C VAL A 32 8.61 4.28 10.69
N LYS A 33 9.64 4.97 11.20
CA LYS A 33 9.47 6.09 12.14
C LYS A 33 8.64 7.24 11.57
N LYS A 34 8.76 7.53 10.27
CA LYS A 34 7.94 8.56 9.61
C LYS A 34 6.48 8.13 9.56
N LEU A 35 6.22 6.87 9.20
CA LEU A 35 4.87 6.30 9.18
C LEU A 35 4.23 6.30 10.58
N GLU A 36 4.98 5.89 11.61
CA GLU A 36 4.53 5.91 13.01
C GLU A 36 4.16 7.33 13.46
N ARG A 37 4.98 8.34 13.16
CA ARG A 37 4.66 9.73 13.50
C ARG A 37 3.40 10.24 12.80
N ALA A 38 3.25 9.91 11.52
CA ALA A 38 2.04 10.25 10.77
C ALA A 38 0.81 9.59 11.40
N TYR A 39 0.91 8.30 11.74
CA TYR A 39 -0.15 7.56 12.41
C TYR A 39 -0.49 8.11 13.80
N GLU A 40 0.51 8.46 14.62
CA GLU A 40 0.30 9.02 15.96
C GLU A 40 -0.41 10.38 15.94
N ALA A 41 -0.18 11.18 14.90
CA ALA A 41 -0.82 12.47 14.69
C ALA A 41 -2.29 12.36 14.27
N LEU A 42 -2.72 11.22 13.71
CA LEU A 42 -4.10 10.99 13.30
C LEU A 42 -5.01 10.77 14.52
N LYS A 43 -6.10 11.55 14.60
CA LYS A 43 -7.18 11.34 15.59
C LYS A 43 -8.26 10.44 15.03
N ASP A 44 -8.68 10.76 13.81
CA ASP A 44 -9.64 10.00 13.01
C ASP A 44 -9.33 10.22 11.52
N MET A 45 -9.87 9.33 10.69
CA MET A 45 -9.78 9.39 9.24
C MET A 45 -11.04 8.76 8.64
N GLN A 46 -11.49 9.30 7.51
CA GLN A 46 -12.43 8.60 6.64
C GLN A 46 -11.90 8.58 5.21
N ALA A 47 -12.20 7.52 4.47
CA ALA A 47 -11.90 7.45 3.04
C ALA A 47 -12.91 6.55 2.32
N SER A 48 -13.16 6.86 1.04
CA SER A 48 -13.83 5.91 0.13
C SER A 48 -12.79 4.97 -0.46
N PHE A 49 -13.17 3.71 -0.72
CA PHE A 49 -12.28 2.73 -1.34
C PHE A 49 -12.95 2.04 -2.53
N GLN A 50 -12.09 1.59 -3.45
CA GLN A 50 -12.39 0.57 -4.45
C GLN A 50 -11.34 -0.51 -4.32
N GLN A 51 -11.77 -1.74 -4.11
CA GLN A 51 -10.93 -2.92 -3.94
C GLN A 51 -11.09 -3.82 -5.16
N GLN A 52 -9.98 -4.32 -5.67
CA GLN A 52 -9.95 -5.39 -6.66
C GLN A 52 -9.13 -6.54 -6.09
N THR A 53 -9.69 -7.74 -6.12
CA THR A 53 -9.05 -8.95 -5.62
C THR A 53 -8.97 -9.98 -6.73
N SER A 54 -7.74 -10.38 -7.08
CA SER A 54 -7.45 -11.42 -8.05
C SER A 54 -6.85 -12.64 -7.35
N SER A 55 -7.35 -13.83 -7.68
CA SER A 55 -6.79 -15.10 -7.20
C SER A 55 -6.04 -15.78 -8.33
N GLY A 56 -4.83 -16.30 -8.08
CA GLY A 56 -4.09 -17.08 -9.09
C GLY A 56 -4.80 -18.36 -9.53
N ALA A 57 -5.78 -18.83 -8.75
CA ALA A 57 -6.56 -20.03 -9.04
C ALA A 57 -7.84 -19.74 -9.86
N VAL A 58 -8.30 -18.50 -9.91
CA VAL A 58 -9.59 -18.13 -10.53
C VAL A 58 -9.42 -16.87 -11.36
N ALA A 59 -9.75 -16.94 -12.65
CA ALA A 59 -9.62 -15.82 -13.59
C ALA A 59 -10.57 -14.63 -13.29
N VAL A 60 -11.46 -14.77 -12.31
CA VAL A 60 -12.44 -13.74 -11.92
C VAL A 60 -11.80 -12.75 -10.95
N VAL A 61 -11.82 -11.47 -11.33
CA VAL A 61 -11.49 -10.36 -10.42
C VAL A 61 -12.73 -9.99 -9.64
N GLN A 62 -12.68 -10.12 -8.32
CA GLN A 62 -13.72 -9.61 -7.44
C GLN A 62 -13.49 -8.12 -7.23
N GLN A 63 -14.57 -7.34 -7.31
CA GLN A 63 -14.54 -5.90 -7.06
C GLN A 63 -15.43 -5.58 -5.87
N ALA A 64 -14.99 -4.68 -5.02
CA ALA A 64 -15.80 -4.18 -3.92
C ALA A 64 -15.54 -2.69 -3.71
N SER A 65 -16.53 -1.96 -3.19
CA SER A 65 -16.35 -0.55 -2.86
C SER A 65 -17.08 -0.17 -1.59
N GLY A 66 -16.72 0.97 -1.02
CA GLY A 66 -17.40 1.48 0.15
C GLY A 66 -16.59 2.55 0.86
N ARG A 67 -16.73 2.62 2.18
CA ARG A 67 -16.07 3.60 3.03
C ARG A 67 -15.40 2.95 4.23
N VAL A 68 -14.27 3.51 4.61
CA VAL A 68 -13.56 3.14 5.83
C VAL A 68 -13.52 4.34 6.77
N TYR A 69 -13.73 4.07 8.04
CA TYR A 69 -13.65 5.02 9.14
C TYR A 69 -12.64 4.48 10.14
N PHE A 70 -11.67 5.30 10.50
CA PHE A 70 -10.69 4.99 11.52
C PHE A 70 -10.79 6.01 12.61
N LYS A 71 -10.65 5.54 13.85
CA LYS A 71 -10.51 6.40 15.01
C LYS A 71 -9.45 5.81 15.93
N LYS A 72 -8.62 6.67 16.49
CA LYS A 72 -7.59 6.27 17.45
C LYS A 72 -8.21 5.44 18.59
N GLN A 73 -7.36 4.63 19.25
CA GLN A 73 -7.76 3.62 20.25
C GLN A 73 -8.36 2.35 19.62
N GLY A 74 -7.84 1.94 18.45
CA GLY A 74 -8.15 0.66 17.83
C GLY A 74 -9.57 0.55 17.27
N LYS A 75 -10.22 1.68 16.98
CA LYS A 75 -11.57 1.70 16.44
C LYS A 75 -11.56 1.82 14.92
N MET A 76 -12.29 0.95 14.26
CA MET A 76 -12.40 0.92 12.81
C MET A 76 -13.81 0.49 12.40
N LEU A 77 -14.33 1.07 11.32
CA LEU A 77 -15.49 0.57 10.60
C LEU A 77 -15.13 0.51 9.13
N TRP A 78 -15.05 -0.69 8.59
CA TRP A 78 -15.00 -0.94 7.16
C TRP A 78 -16.40 -1.24 6.67
N LYS A 79 -17.01 -0.31 5.95
CA LYS A 79 -18.34 -0.47 5.38
C LYS A 79 -18.21 -0.77 3.89
N TYR A 80 -18.42 -2.02 3.51
CA TYR A 80 -18.66 -2.43 2.13
C TYR A 80 -20.07 -2.00 1.72
N GLU A 81 -20.17 -1.37 0.55
CA GLU A 81 -21.42 -0.84 -0.01
C GLU A 81 -21.81 -1.53 -1.32
N ALA A 82 -20.84 -2.12 -2.02
CA ALA A 82 -21.08 -2.90 -3.22
C ALA A 82 -20.03 -4.03 -3.36
N PRO A 83 -20.41 -5.19 -3.95
CA PRO A 83 -21.75 -5.52 -4.44
C PRO A 83 -22.76 -5.84 -3.33
N GLU A 84 -22.29 -6.30 -2.17
CA GLU A 84 -23.10 -6.67 -1.01
C GLU A 84 -22.73 -5.77 0.18
N GLU A 85 -23.73 -5.38 0.98
CA GLU A 85 -23.46 -4.58 2.18
C GLU A 85 -22.87 -5.46 3.28
N GLN A 86 -21.69 -5.11 3.79
CA GLN A 86 -21.05 -5.78 4.91
C GLN A 86 -20.26 -4.80 5.75
N HIS A 87 -20.34 -4.91 7.07
CA HIS A 87 -19.60 -4.05 8.01
C HIS A 87 -18.59 -4.89 8.77
N ILE A 88 -17.31 -4.52 8.69
CA ILE A 88 -16.25 -5.03 9.57
C ILE A 88 -15.98 -3.96 10.63
N ILE A 89 -16.28 -4.27 11.89
CA ILE A 89 -16.15 -3.33 13.00
C ILE A 89 -15.05 -3.81 13.93
N LEU A 90 -14.12 -2.92 14.26
CA LEU A 90 -13.21 -3.08 15.38
C LEU A 90 -13.60 -2.05 16.43
N ASP A 91 -14.03 -2.47 17.60
CA ASP A 91 -14.50 -1.56 18.67
C ASP A 91 -13.39 -1.13 19.66
N GLY A 92 -12.16 -1.54 19.38
CA GLY A 92 -10.99 -1.40 20.25
C GLY A 92 -10.68 -2.67 21.06
N LYS A 93 -11.57 -3.67 21.05
CA LYS A 93 -11.40 -4.93 21.78
C LYS A 93 -11.77 -6.16 20.95
N THR A 94 -12.84 -6.05 20.17
CA THR A 94 -13.45 -7.16 19.45
C THR A 94 -13.60 -6.81 17.99
N LEU A 95 -13.32 -7.79 17.13
CA LEU A 95 -13.61 -7.72 15.71
C LEU A 95 -14.98 -8.35 15.46
N TRP A 96 -15.87 -7.55 14.89
CA TRP A 96 -17.20 -7.97 14.46
C TRP A 96 -17.30 -7.93 12.94
N VAL A 97 -18.06 -8.88 12.40
CA VAL A 97 -18.52 -8.86 11.01
C VAL A 97 -20.03 -8.87 11.04
N TYR A 98 -20.65 -7.84 10.50
CA TYR A 98 -22.10 -7.69 10.41
C TYR A 98 -22.54 -7.69 8.95
N GLN A 99 -23.51 -8.54 8.63
CA GLN A 99 -24.12 -8.68 7.31
C GLN A 99 -25.59 -8.27 7.45
N PRO A 100 -25.96 -7.03 7.05
CA PRO A 100 -27.32 -6.51 7.25
C PRO A 100 -28.40 -7.33 6.54
N GLU A 101 -28.14 -7.79 5.32
CA GLU A 101 -29.08 -8.59 4.52
C GLU A 101 -29.45 -9.90 5.23
N GLU A 102 -28.44 -10.58 5.77
CA GLU A 102 -28.58 -11.83 6.52
C GLU A 102 -29.03 -11.62 7.97
N LYS A 103 -29.10 -10.37 8.44
CA LYS A 103 -29.35 -10.00 9.83
C LYS A 103 -28.42 -10.73 10.81
N GLN A 104 -27.17 -10.94 10.40
CA GLN A 104 -26.22 -11.77 11.13
C GLN A 104 -25.02 -10.95 11.60
N ALA A 105 -24.62 -11.14 12.86
CA ALA A 105 -23.38 -10.63 13.43
C ALA A 105 -22.50 -11.78 13.93
N MET A 106 -21.22 -11.75 13.57
CA MET A 106 -20.19 -12.69 13.97
C MET A 106 -19.08 -11.93 14.69
N LYS A 107 -18.40 -12.58 15.64
CA LYS A 107 -17.24 -11.99 16.34
C LYS A 107 -16.11 -13.00 16.49
N ASN A 108 -14.88 -12.49 16.48
CA ASN A 108 -13.68 -13.23 16.90
C ASN A 108 -13.29 -12.87 18.33
#